data_AF-A0A6J3C108-F1
#
_entry.id   AF-A0A6J3C108-F1
#
_cell.length_a   1.000
_cell.length_b   1.000
_cell.length_c   1.000
_cell.angle_alpha   90.00
_cell.angle_beta   90.00
_cell.angle_gamma   90.00
#
_symmetry.space_group_name_H-M   'P 1'
#
loop_
_entity.id
_entity.type
_entity.pdbx_description
1 polymer ?
#
loop_
_entity_poly.entity_id
_entity_poly.type
_entity_poly.pdbx_seq_one_letter_code
_entity_poly.pdbx_strand_id
1 'polypeptide(L)'
;MKHENTCRQNCEYYNVAKYYNCFKDQFCSRQPKCKGHILGCYFVKSDMTVCTSSYKSHRRYEWIRYSNGPKFGEANNCTLQKGNTYQVNSWWRGWFLHCSYCMCLCDDPENSDRYFSLKEATSNIRENKVVTGIRLVKQNNVFHIQISEGTLLKNGIVSPGSWLPNKIIKINDQNMKNGIDYHTLNHGTRAIDLDDLVAPAGWVLTGVRFRILGAHLNLNIRATKLNFETGHLSEDSMWIDNDNTDGSKTPRSRLTLNRPNLPTRSLAALPVDSKHDQFLEFTHSDFDKDAAQSTVPFIDVQPLEPYGRGVPLSGAGVSHRGAVGSGGFVALKLFTYDYAPYVRVRQPRNPYSPQP
;
A
#
# COMPACT_ATOMS: atom_id res chain seq x y z
N MET A 1 -6.56 24.88 16.22
CA MET A 1 -7.35 24.47 15.03
C MET A 1 -8.30 25.56 14.52
N LYS A 2 -8.29 26.78 15.08
CA LYS A 2 -9.10 27.92 14.59
C LYS A 2 -8.27 29.21 14.64
N HIS A 3 -8.43 30.10 13.67
CA HIS A 3 -7.74 31.39 13.58
C HIS A 3 -7.93 32.27 14.85
N GLU A 4 -9.13 32.26 15.44
CA GLU A 4 -9.51 33.05 16.62
C GLU A 4 -8.87 32.65 17.95
N ASN A 5 -8.01 31.62 18.00
CA ASN A 5 -7.47 31.08 19.26
C ASN A 5 -8.54 30.63 20.29
N THR A 6 -9.75 30.25 19.85
CA THR A 6 -10.87 29.86 20.72
C THR A 6 -11.03 28.34 20.83
N CYS A 7 -11.54 27.88 21.98
CA CYS A 7 -11.88 26.47 22.27
C CYS A 7 -13.39 26.28 22.53
N ARG A 8 -14.24 27.16 21.97
CA ARG A 8 -15.70 27.19 22.21
C ARG A 8 -16.45 25.99 21.65
N GLN A 9 -15.88 25.32 20.65
CA GLN A 9 -16.43 24.10 20.04
C GLN A 9 -15.75 22.88 20.64
N ASN A 10 -16.47 21.76 20.70
CA ASN A 10 -15.92 20.46 21.04
C ASN A 10 -14.93 19.96 19.96
N CYS A 11 -14.31 18.81 20.20
CA CYS A 11 -13.32 18.27 19.27
C CYS A 11 -13.96 17.74 17.98
N GLU A 12 -15.16 17.15 18.11
CA GLU A 12 -15.93 16.50 17.05
C GLU A 12 -16.44 17.50 15.99
N TYR A 13 -16.55 18.79 16.36
CA TYR A 13 -16.79 19.88 15.40
C TYR A 13 -15.69 19.96 14.33
N TYR A 14 -14.45 19.58 14.65
CA TYR A 14 -13.30 19.68 13.75
C TYR A 14 -13.11 18.40 12.91
N ASN A 15 -14.15 17.97 12.19
CA ASN A 15 -14.09 16.83 11.27
C ASN A 15 -13.02 17.01 10.18
N VAL A 16 -12.89 18.22 9.64
CA VAL A 16 -11.78 18.65 8.76
C VAL A 16 -11.34 20.04 9.19
N ALA A 17 -10.05 20.20 9.50
CA ALA A 17 -9.48 21.46 9.96
C ALA A 17 -8.04 21.66 9.42
N LYS A 18 -7.46 22.83 9.69
CA LYS A 18 -6.04 23.13 9.42
C LYS A 18 -5.33 23.57 10.70
N TYR A 19 -4.02 23.36 10.74
CA TYR A 19 -3.19 24.01 11.75
C TYR A 19 -3.12 25.52 11.47
N TYR A 20 -3.21 26.34 12.52
CA TYR A 20 -3.05 27.80 12.44
C TYR A 20 -1.95 28.24 13.40
N ASN A 21 -2.19 28.06 14.70
CA ASN A 21 -1.31 28.47 15.78
C ASN A 21 -1.49 27.56 17.01
N CYS A 22 -0.59 27.74 17.98
CA CYS A 22 -0.69 27.18 19.31
C CYS A 22 -1.03 28.31 20.29
N PHE A 23 -2.02 28.09 21.15
CA PHE A 23 -2.42 29.11 22.14
C PHE A 23 -1.35 29.23 23.23
N LYS A 24 -0.79 30.43 23.43
CA LYS A 24 0.22 30.75 24.46
C LYS A 24 1.40 29.76 24.53
N ASP A 25 1.84 29.24 23.38
CA ASP A 25 2.94 28.28 23.26
C ASP A 25 2.88 27.08 24.22
N GLN A 26 1.65 26.66 24.55
CA GLN A 26 1.31 25.44 25.30
C GLN A 26 1.82 24.18 24.58
N PHE A 27 1.52 22.96 25.07
CA PHE A 27 2.13 21.71 24.57
C PHE A 27 2.14 21.54 23.04
N CYS A 28 1.17 22.10 22.31
CA CYS A 28 1.17 22.15 20.84
C CYS A 28 2.39 22.83 20.19
N SER A 29 3.13 23.69 20.89
CA SER A 29 4.37 24.32 20.42
C SER A 29 5.54 23.33 20.35
N ARG A 30 5.49 22.29 21.19
CA ARG A 30 6.51 21.23 21.34
C ARG A 30 6.26 20.04 20.42
N GLN A 31 5.31 20.18 19.49
CA GLN A 31 4.84 19.11 18.61
C GLN A 31 5.08 19.48 17.14
N PRO A 32 5.54 18.55 16.29
CA PRO A 32 5.59 18.77 14.84
C PRO A 32 4.23 19.23 14.30
N LYS A 33 4.20 20.35 13.60
CA LYS A 33 2.95 20.96 13.09
C LYS A 33 2.38 20.11 11.94
N CYS A 34 1.08 19.85 11.96
CA CYS A 34 0.41 19.24 10.81
C CYS A 34 0.35 20.26 9.66
N LYS A 35 1.02 19.97 8.53
CA LYS A 35 1.12 20.92 7.42
C LYS A 35 -0.04 20.85 6.42
N GLY A 36 -0.73 19.71 6.36
CA GLY A 36 -1.92 19.51 5.54
C GLY A 36 -3.20 19.60 6.36
N HIS A 37 -4.05 18.58 6.23
CA HIS A 37 -5.38 18.54 6.84
C HIS A 37 -5.36 17.79 8.18
N ILE A 38 -6.00 18.38 9.19
CA ILE A 38 -6.31 17.74 10.46
C ILE A 38 -7.70 17.12 10.32
N LEU A 39 -7.85 15.86 10.71
CA LEU A 39 -9.01 15.04 10.35
C LEU A 39 -9.51 14.22 11.55
N GLY A 40 -10.83 14.01 11.62
CA GLY A 40 -11.45 13.08 12.57
C GLY A 40 -11.11 13.38 14.04
N CYS A 41 -11.16 14.65 14.43
CA CYS A 41 -10.86 15.05 15.80
C CYS A 41 -11.93 14.55 16.80
N TYR A 42 -11.49 14.07 17.96
CA TYR A 42 -12.37 13.69 19.08
C TYR A 42 -11.72 13.99 20.44
N PHE A 43 -12.56 14.11 21.46
CA PHE A 43 -12.13 14.28 22.84
C PHE A 43 -11.88 12.93 23.53
N VAL A 44 -10.81 12.85 24.34
CA VAL A 44 -10.45 11.62 25.09
C VAL A 44 -10.59 11.87 26.60
N LYS A 45 -9.68 12.67 27.16
CA LYS A 45 -9.73 13.23 28.52
C LYS A 45 -9.01 14.57 28.53
N SER A 46 -9.28 15.36 29.56
CA SER A 46 -8.76 16.72 29.74
C SER A 46 -7.24 16.77 29.95
N ASP A 47 -6.71 15.84 30.76
CA ASP A 47 -5.30 15.81 31.19
C ASP A 47 -4.63 14.49 30.80
N MET A 48 -3.34 14.57 30.45
CA MET A 48 -2.54 13.42 30.02
C MET A 48 -1.05 13.60 30.29
N THR A 49 -0.35 12.47 30.44
CA THR A 49 1.12 12.41 30.32
C THR A 49 1.47 11.90 28.92
N VAL A 50 2.36 12.60 28.22
CA VAL A 50 2.82 12.25 26.86
C VAL A 50 4.31 11.93 26.89
N CYS A 51 4.71 10.76 26.37
CA CYS A 51 6.10 10.50 26.01
C CYS A 51 6.28 10.73 24.51
N THR A 52 7.03 11.77 24.14
CA THR A 52 7.34 12.07 22.74
C THR A 52 8.48 11.20 22.24
N SER A 53 8.40 10.78 20.99
CA SER A 53 9.50 10.11 20.31
C SER A 53 10.72 11.02 20.13
N SER A 54 11.88 10.41 19.89
CA SER A 54 13.11 11.14 19.52
C SER A 54 12.92 11.96 18.25
N TYR A 55 13.59 13.11 18.14
CA TYR A 55 13.58 13.98 16.96
C TYR A 55 14.10 13.32 15.67
N LYS A 56 14.82 12.19 15.78
CA LYS A 56 15.26 11.35 14.65
C LYS A 56 14.23 10.29 14.24
N SER A 57 13.15 10.14 14.99
CA SER A 57 12.09 9.17 14.71
C SER A 57 11.09 9.74 13.72
N HIS A 58 10.53 8.88 12.87
CA HIS A 58 9.33 9.20 12.09
C HIS A 58 8.05 9.17 12.94
N ARG A 59 8.13 8.67 14.19
CA ARG A 59 7.04 8.65 15.16
C ARG A 59 6.99 9.97 15.94
N ARG A 60 5.81 10.28 16.46
CA ARG A 60 5.53 11.48 17.27
C ARG A 60 5.51 11.17 18.77
N TYR A 61 4.99 10.00 19.13
CA TYR A 61 4.83 9.51 20.49
C TYR A 61 5.33 8.08 20.61
N GLU A 62 6.00 7.76 21.71
CA GLU A 62 6.12 6.37 22.13
C GLU A 62 4.79 5.90 22.74
N TRP A 63 4.20 6.75 23.59
CA TRP A 63 2.89 6.52 24.21
C TRP A 63 2.24 7.81 24.73
N ILE A 64 0.92 7.75 24.92
CA ILE A 64 0.10 8.77 25.60
C ILE A 64 -0.69 8.07 26.70
N ARG A 65 -0.72 8.65 27.90
CA ARG A 65 -1.46 8.12 29.05
C ARG A 65 -2.40 9.19 29.60
N TYR A 66 -3.70 8.99 29.47
CA TYR A 66 -4.70 9.92 29.98
C TYR A 66 -4.95 9.71 31.48
N SER A 67 -5.17 10.81 32.20
CA SER A 67 -5.50 10.77 33.64
C SER A 67 -6.81 10.02 33.87
N ASN A 68 -6.76 8.94 34.67
CA ASN A 68 -7.89 8.02 34.91
C ASN A 68 -8.60 7.58 33.60
N GLY A 69 -7.82 7.31 32.55
CA GLY A 69 -8.32 7.06 31.21
C GLY A 69 -7.51 6.02 30.41
N PRO A 70 -7.78 5.90 29.10
CA PRO A 70 -7.09 4.96 28.23
C PRO A 70 -5.60 5.32 28.07
N LYS A 71 -4.84 4.35 27.55
CA LYS A 71 -3.43 4.50 27.17
C LYS A 71 -3.30 4.15 25.70
N PHE A 72 -2.65 5.03 24.94
CA PHE A 72 -2.37 4.83 23.52
C PHE A 72 -0.88 4.54 23.33
N GLY A 73 -0.55 3.51 22.55
CA GLY A 73 0.83 3.08 22.32
C GLY A 73 1.42 2.21 23.43
N GLU A 74 2.59 1.63 23.16
CA GLU A 74 3.29 0.72 24.07
C GLU A 74 4.19 1.52 25.03
N ALA A 75 3.94 1.40 26.35
CA ALA A 75 4.62 2.22 27.36
C ALA A 75 5.85 1.53 27.97
N ASN A 76 6.53 0.71 27.18
CA ASN A 76 7.50 -0.25 27.72
C ASN A 76 8.87 0.38 27.95
N ASN A 77 9.20 1.45 27.22
CA ASN A 77 10.32 2.36 27.50
C ASN A 77 10.05 3.75 26.92
N CYS A 78 9.80 4.75 27.77
CA CYS A 78 10.16 6.12 27.39
C CYS A 78 11.67 6.22 27.65
N THR A 79 12.50 6.43 26.61
CA THR A 79 13.96 6.46 26.79
C THR A 79 14.32 7.50 27.85
N LEU A 80 15.02 7.07 28.91
CA LEU A 80 15.17 7.76 30.20
C LEU A 80 15.95 9.10 30.18
N GLN A 81 16.06 9.75 29.03
CA GLN A 81 16.34 11.17 28.97
C GLN A 81 15.13 11.91 29.56
N LYS A 82 15.29 12.44 30.78
CA LYS A 82 14.28 13.13 31.62
C LYS A 82 13.55 14.32 30.97
N GLY A 83 13.78 14.63 29.69
CA GLY A 83 13.17 15.73 28.94
C GLY A 83 12.07 15.34 27.94
N ASN A 84 11.80 14.04 27.68
CA ASN A 84 10.84 13.62 26.65
C ASN A 84 9.45 13.23 27.18
N THR A 85 9.23 13.31 28.50
CA THR A 85 7.92 13.10 29.13
C THR A 85 7.33 14.44 29.56
N TYR A 86 6.10 14.72 29.15
CA TYR A 86 5.42 15.99 29.43
C TYR A 86 4.08 15.74 30.12
N GLN A 87 3.80 16.50 31.18
CA GLN A 87 2.44 16.64 31.71
C GLN A 87 1.71 17.69 30.89
N VAL A 88 0.54 17.32 30.39
CA VAL A 88 -0.26 18.10 29.45
C VAL A 88 -1.66 18.22 30.04
N ASN A 89 -1.88 19.35 30.71
CA ASN A 89 -3.14 19.64 31.38
C ASN A 89 -4.05 20.49 30.50
N SER A 90 -5.34 20.29 30.69
CA SER A 90 -6.39 21.22 30.30
C SER A 90 -6.25 22.59 30.98
N TRP A 91 -6.95 23.60 30.47
CA TRP A 91 -6.84 24.97 31.01
C TRP A 91 -8.15 25.74 30.91
N TRP A 92 -8.36 26.64 31.86
CA TRP A 92 -9.49 27.57 31.86
C TRP A 92 -9.14 28.87 31.13
N ARG A 93 -10.09 29.38 30.32
CA ARG A 93 -10.03 30.69 29.67
C ARG A 93 -11.11 31.59 30.28
N GLY A 94 -10.75 32.32 31.33
CA GLY A 94 -11.71 32.99 32.19
C GLY A 94 -12.49 31.96 33.03
N TRP A 95 -13.61 32.38 33.62
CA TRP A 95 -14.34 31.59 34.63
C TRP A 95 -15.19 30.45 34.08
N PHE A 96 -15.59 30.49 32.81
CA PHE A 96 -16.66 29.63 32.27
C PHE A 96 -16.26 28.74 31.09
N LEU A 97 -15.07 28.95 30.49
CA LEU A 97 -14.65 28.22 29.30
C LEU A 97 -13.46 27.32 29.60
N HIS A 98 -13.75 26.02 29.77
CA HIS A 98 -12.73 24.98 29.90
C HIS A 98 -12.24 24.54 28.51
N CYS A 99 -10.93 24.63 28.28
CA CYS A 99 -10.28 24.16 27.06
C CYS A 99 -9.55 22.84 27.33
N SER A 100 -9.58 21.92 26.35
CA SER A 100 -8.82 20.67 26.39
C SER A 100 -8.23 20.35 25.01
N TYR A 101 -7.29 19.41 24.97
CA TYR A 101 -6.69 18.95 23.71
C TYR A 101 -7.57 17.89 23.04
N CYS A 102 -7.58 17.92 21.70
CA CYS A 102 -8.24 16.91 20.87
C CYS A 102 -7.23 15.90 20.36
N MET A 103 -7.63 14.63 20.27
CA MET A 103 -6.92 13.62 19.48
C MET A 103 -7.42 13.71 18.04
N CYS A 104 -6.52 13.78 17.07
CA CYS A 104 -6.87 13.92 15.66
C CYS A 104 -5.83 13.24 14.77
N LEU A 105 -6.23 12.87 13.56
CA LEU A 105 -5.33 12.43 12.49
C LEU A 105 -4.75 13.64 11.76
N CYS A 106 -3.61 13.44 11.09
CA CYS A 106 -2.97 14.45 10.26
C CYS A 106 -2.60 13.86 8.90
N ASP A 107 -3.15 14.44 7.83
CA ASP A 107 -2.76 14.17 6.45
C ASP A 107 -1.64 15.14 6.06
N ASP A 108 -0.39 14.84 6.43
CA ASP A 108 0.80 15.70 6.21
C ASP A 108 1.45 15.47 4.84
N PRO A 109 1.38 16.43 3.89
CA PRO A 109 1.93 16.25 2.54
C PRO A 109 3.46 16.19 2.49
N GLU A 110 4.17 16.74 3.47
CA GLU A 110 5.63 16.84 3.42
C GLU A 110 6.33 15.63 4.06
N ASN A 111 5.83 15.16 5.21
CA ASN A 111 6.44 14.06 5.97
C ASN A 111 5.78 12.71 5.65
N SER A 112 5.73 12.34 4.37
CA SER A 112 4.93 11.17 3.94
C SER A 112 5.44 10.47 2.66
N ASP A 113 5.22 9.16 2.63
CA ASP A 113 5.55 8.26 1.53
C ASP A 113 4.28 7.84 0.78
N ARG A 114 3.65 8.82 0.12
CA ARG A 114 2.26 8.72 -0.37
C ARG A 114 2.12 8.54 -1.88
N TYR A 115 3.22 8.35 -2.61
CA TYR A 115 3.23 8.47 -4.07
C TYR A 115 3.41 7.11 -4.76
N PHE A 116 2.63 6.87 -5.82
CA PHE A 116 2.75 5.67 -6.67
C PHE A 116 2.95 6.08 -8.13
N SER A 117 3.91 5.46 -8.82
CA SER A 117 4.13 5.68 -10.25
C SER A 117 3.03 5.00 -11.08
N LEU A 118 2.43 5.73 -12.03
CA LEU A 118 1.49 5.20 -13.02
C LEU A 118 2.19 4.79 -14.33
N LYS A 119 3.49 5.06 -14.46
CA LYS A 119 4.30 4.63 -15.62
C LYS A 119 4.36 3.11 -15.74
N GLU A 120 4.23 2.64 -16.97
CA GLU A 120 4.32 1.23 -17.33
C GLU A 120 5.75 0.67 -17.32
N ALA A 121 5.85 -0.58 -16.86
CA ALA A 121 7.02 -1.44 -16.95
C ALA A 121 6.69 -2.59 -17.91
N THR A 122 7.40 -2.68 -19.04
CA THR A 122 7.12 -3.63 -20.14
C THR A 122 8.40 -4.29 -20.63
N SER A 123 8.36 -5.60 -20.93
CA SER A 123 9.47 -6.31 -21.54
C SER A 123 9.63 -5.97 -23.03
N ASN A 124 10.82 -6.19 -23.58
CA ASN A 124 11.07 -5.95 -25.01
C ASN A 124 10.54 -7.10 -25.89
N ILE A 125 9.27 -7.03 -26.26
CA ILE A 125 8.62 -8.05 -27.11
C ILE A 125 9.28 -8.21 -28.49
N ARG A 126 9.92 -7.16 -29.04
CA ARG A 126 10.65 -7.22 -30.32
C ARG A 126 11.92 -8.07 -30.24
N GLU A 127 12.49 -8.19 -29.05
CA GLU A 127 13.59 -9.11 -28.73
C GLU A 127 13.09 -10.46 -28.17
N ASN A 128 11.79 -10.76 -28.36
CA ASN A 128 11.13 -11.97 -27.89
C ASN A 128 11.20 -12.17 -26.36
N LYS A 129 11.15 -11.08 -25.59
CA LYS A 129 11.27 -11.11 -24.13
C LYS A 129 9.92 -10.99 -23.41
N VAL A 130 9.78 -11.76 -22.33
CA VAL A 130 8.63 -11.80 -21.43
C VAL A 130 9.01 -11.33 -20.03
N VAL A 131 8.02 -10.96 -19.22
CA VAL A 131 8.23 -10.70 -17.79
C VAL A 131 8.54 -12.03 -17.09
N THR A 132 9.60 -12.03 -16.27
CA THR A 132 10.03 -13.19 -15.46
C THR A 132 9.92 -12.93 -13.96
N GLY A 133 9.78 -11.67 -13.54
CA GLY A 133 9.57 -11.30 -12.15
C GLY A 133 9.06 -9.88 -12.01
N ILE A 134 8.44 -9.57 -10.86
CA ILE A 134 7.94 -8.23 -10.52
C ILE A 134 8.28 -7.87 -9.07
N ARG A 135 8.42 -6.58 -8.79
CA ARG A 135 8.53 -6.06 -7.43
C ARG A 135 8.09 -4.60 -7.34
N LEU A 136 7.77 -4.15 -6.13
CA LEU A 136 7.72 -2.73 -5.82
C LEU A 136 9.08 -2.26 -5.30
N VAL A 137 9.54 -1.09 -5.75
CA VAL A 137 10.65 -0.39 -5.10
C VAL A 137 10.26 1.03 -4.77
N LYS A 138 10.80 1.56 -3.67
CA LYS A 138 10.61 2.96 -3.26
C LYS A 138 11.83 3.78 -3.66
N GLN A 139 11.66 4.77 -4.53
CA GLN A 139 12.72 5.70 -4.96
C GLN A 139 12.14 7.13 -5.00
N ASN A 140 12.86 8.12 -4.47
CA ASN A 140 12.38 9.51 -4.31
C ASN A 140 10.99 9.64 -3.65
N ASN A 141 10.71 8.80 -2.64
CA ASN A 141 9.41 8.67 -1.96
C ASN A 141 8.23 8.20 -2.84
N VAL A 142 8.53 7.69 -4.04
CA VAL A 142 7.55 7.08 -4.96
C VAL A 142 7.73 5.57 -5.01
N PHE A 143 6.63 4.83 -4.92
CA PHE A 143 6.58 3.40 -5.22
C PHE A 143 6.48 3.17 -6.73
N HIS A 144 7.45 2.42 -7.27
CA HIS A 144 7.54 2.03 -8.68
C HIS A 144 7.38 0.53 -8.82
N ILE A 145 6.62 0.09 -9.83
CA ILE A 145 6.70 -1.30 -10.31
C ILE A 145 8.00 -1.44 -11.10
N GLN A 146 8.80 -2.44 -10.73
CA GLN A 146 9.97 -2.88 -11.47
C GLN A 146 9.74 -4.32 -11.95
N ILE A 147 10.17 -4.61 -13.18
CA ILE A 147 10.09 -5.96 -13.76
C ILE A 147 11.49 -6.54 -14.00
N SER A 148 11.57 -7.86 -13.98
CA SER A 148 12.65 -8.65 -14.57
C SER A 148 12.16 -9.15 -15.93
N GLU A 149 13.00 -9.12 -16.97
CA GLU A 149 12.69 -9.69 -18.27
C GLU A 149 13.66 -10.81 -18.66
N GLY A 150 13.17 -11.81 -19.42
CA GLY A 150 13.97 -12.90 -19.98
C GLY A 150 13.47 -13.30 -21.37
N THR A 151 14.33 -13.93 -22.16
CA THR A 151 13.99 -14.35 -23.53
C THR A 151 13.12 -15.61 -23.51
N LEU A 152 11.99 -15.58 -24.20
CA LEU A 152 11.14 -16.74 -24.43
C LEU A 152 11.81 -17.67 -25.45
N LEU A 153 11.76 -18.98 -25.17
CA LEU A 153 12.33 -20.05 -25.98
C LEU A 153 11.25 -21.09 -26.27
N LYS A 154 11.56 -22.01 -27.19
CA LYS A 154 10.68 -23.13 -27.62
C LYS A 154 10.11 -23.90 -26.42
N ASN A 155 8.87 -24.37 -26.58
CA ASN A 155 8.13 -25.13 -25.58
C ASN A 155 7.93 -24.37 -24.25
N GLY A 156 7.79 -23.04 -24.32
CA GLY A 156 7.56 -22.20 -23.14
C GLY A 156 8.68 -22.25 -22.09
N ILE A 157 9.93 -22.42 -22.51
CA ILE A 157 11.10 -22.24 -21.62
C ILE A 157 11.46 -20.75 -21.61
N VAL A 158 11.85 -20.18 -20.48
CA VAL A 158 12.36 -18.80 -20.43
C VAL A 158 13.79 -18.79 -19.90
N SER A 159 14.64 -17.93 -20.47
CA SER A 159 15.99 -17.69 -19.93
C SER A 159 15.91 -17.14 -18.49
N PRO A 160 16.99 -17.24 -17.70
CA PRO A 160 17.14 -16.40 -16.51
C PRO A 160 16.87 -14.93 -16.85
N GLY A 161 16.16 -14.24 -15.96
CA GLY A 161 15.79 -12.84 -16.16
C GLY A 161 16.82 -11.86 -15.63
N SER A 162 16.73 -10.61 -16.07
CA SER A 162 17.44 -9.48 -15.46
C SER A 162 16.50 -8.31 -15.15
N TRP A 163 16.70 -7.70 -13.98
CA TRP A 163 15.90 -6.58 -13.49
C TRP A 163 16.17 -5.32 -14.32
N LEU A 164 15.15 -4.80 -15.00
CA LEU A 164 15.27 -3.60 -15.83
C LEU A 164 15.43 -2.34 -14.97
N PRO A 165 16.19 -1.32 -15.42
CA PRO A 165 16.27 -0.04 -14.73
C PRO A 165 14.91 0.67 -14.72
N ASN A 166 14.52 1.22 -13.56
CA ASN A 166 13.25 1.93 -13.45
C ASN A 166 13.25 3.28 -14.14
N LYS A 167 12.10 3.63 -14.71
CA LYS A 167 11.76 5.00 -15.14
C LYS A 167 11.42 5.85 -13.90
N ILE A 168 12.45 6.16 -13.10
CA ILE A 168 12.33 6.94 -11.86
C ILE A 168 11.63 8.28 -12.15
N ILE A 169 10.73 8.69 -11.25
CA ILE A 169 10.10 10.01 -11.30
C ILE A 169 10.50 10.86 -10.08
N LYS A 170 10.26 12.17 -10.18
CA LYS A 170 10.44 13.13 -9.10
C LYS A 170 9.20 14.01 -9.05
N ILE A 171 8.48 13.99 -7.93
CA ILE A 171 7.17 14.68 -7.80
C ILE A 171 7.27 16.19 -8.03
N ASN A 172 8.43 16.79 -7.75
CA ASN A 172 8.69 18.23 -7.91
C ASN A 172 9.15 18.64 -9.32
N ASP A 173 9.20 17.71 -10.29
CA ASP A 173 9.52 18.02 -11.68
C ASP A 173 8.28 18.63 -12.37
N GLN A 174 8.46 19.77 -13.05
CA GLN A 174 7.39 20.59 -13.62
C GLN A 174 6.50 19.83 -14.62
N ASN A 175 7.03 18.76 -15.22
CA ASN A 175 6.31 17.95 -16.20
C ASN A 175 5.46 16.83 -15.60
N MET A 176 5.60 16.51 -14.31
CA MET A 176 4.91 15.37 -13.68
C MET A 176 3.52 15.77 -13.15
N LYS A 177 2.48 15.07 -13.59
CA LYS A 177 1.08 15.36 -13.24
C LYS A 177 0.46 14.25 -12.38
N ASN A 178 -0.11 14.64 -11.23
CA ASN A 178 -0.91 13.74 -10.39
C ASN A 178 -2.14 13.25 -11.16
N GLY A 179 -2.47 11.96 -11.03
CA GLY A 179 -3.49 11.26 -11.82
C GLY A 179 -3.06 10.84 -13.23
N ILE A 180 -1.86 11.22 -13.70
CA ILE A 180 -1.35 10.89 -15.05
C ILE A 180 0.00 10.15 -14.96
N ASP A 181 1.01 10.79 -14.37
CA ASP A 181 2.35 10.19 -14.19
C ASP A 181 2.48 9.44 -12.86
N TYR A 182 1.77 9.93 -11.84
CA TYR A 182 1.77 9.39 -10.48
C TYR A 182 0.42 9.56 -9.81
N HIS A 183 0.18 8.76 -8.77
CA HIS A 183 -0.91 8.94 -7.81
C HIS A 183 -0.40 9.51 -6.49
N THR A 184 -1.27 10.20 -5.78
CA THR A 184 -1.02 10.73 -4.43
C THR A 184 -2.10 10.23 -3.48
N LEU A 185 -1.74 9.32 -2.57
CA LEU A 185 -2.62 8.92 -1.49
C LEU A 185 -2.90 10.13 -0.59
N ASN A 186 -4.17 10.34 -0.25
CA ASN A 186 -4.67 11.35 0.68
C ASN A 186 -5.97 10.81 1.30
N HIS A 187 -6.55 11.51 2.27
CA HIS A 187 -7.76 11.03 2.94
C HIS A 187 -8.91 10.58 2.00
N GLY A 188 -9.10 11.23 0.85
CA GLY A 188 -10.17 10.88 -0.11
C GLY A 188 -9.80 9.82 -1.15
N THR A 189 -8.51 9.67 -1.52
CA THR A 189 -8.07 8.77 -2.61
C THR A 189 -6.96 7.82 -2.16
N ARG A 190 -7.28 7.00 -1.15
CA ARG A 190 -6.36 6.05 -0.48
C ARG A 190 -6.72 4.58 -0.68
N ALA A 191 -7.61 4.27 -1.61
CA ALA A 191 -8.01 2.91 -1.90
C ALA A 191 -7.03 2.23 -2.88
N ILE A 192 -6.83 0.93 -2.74
CA ILE A 192 -6.13 0.07 -3.70
C ILE A 192 -7.00 -1.17 -3.96
N ASP A 193 -7.16 -1.51 -5.24
CA ASP A 193 -7.89 -2.71 -5.66
C ASP A 193 -7.01 -3.95 -5.49
N LEU A 194 -7.64 -5.04 -5.05
CA LEU A 194 -7.05 -6.34 -4.75
C LEU A 194 -7.50 -7.31 -5.85
N ASP A 195 -6.96 -7.11 -7.04
CA ASP A 195 -7.36 -7.83 -8.24
C ASP A 195 -6.33 -8.92 -8.62
N ASP A 196 -6.85 -10.11 -8.90
CA ASP A 196 -6.13 -11.18 -9.61
C ASP A 196 -6.37 -11.04 -11.12
N LEU A 197 -5.35 -10.71 -11.91
CA LEU A 197 -5.45 -10.59 -13.37
C LEU A 197 -4.67 -11.69 -14.06
N VAL A 198 -5.34 -12.44 -14.94
CA VAL A 198 -4.76 -13.58 -15.67
C VAL A 198 -5.13 -13.46 -17.14
N ALA A 199 -4.14 -13.60 -18.02
CA ALA A 199 -4.34 -13.56 -19.47
C ALA A 199 -5.02 -14.83 -19.99
N PRO A 200 -5.79 -14.74 -21.09
CA PRO A 200 -6.39 -15.92 -21.72
C PRO A 200 -5.33 -16.90 -22.23
N ALA A 201 -5.72 -18.16 -22.40
CA ALA A 201 -4.83 -19.21 -22.91
C ALA A 201 -4.15 -18.82 -24.23
N GLY A 202 -2.85 -19.09 -24.37
CA GLY A 202 -2.05 -18.64 -25.51
C GLY A 202 -1.49 -17.21 -25.38
N TRP A 203 -1.59 -16.58 -24.21
CA TRP A 203 -1.03 -15.24 -23.94
C TRP A 203 -0.11 -15.25 -22.70
N VAL A 204 0.92 -14.42 -22.72
CA VAL A 204 1.90 -14.28 -21.63
C VAL A 204 2.10 -12.83 -21.22
N LEU A 205 2.48 -12.64 -19.96
CA LEU A 205 2.75 -11.35 -19.32
C LEU A 205 3.98 -10.67 -19.93
N THR A 206 3.76 -9.49 -20.50
CA THR A 206 4.81 -8.64 -21.11
C THR A 206 4.83 -7.23 -20.53
N GLY A 207 4.01 -6.94 -19.53
CA GLY A 207 4.13 -5.71 -18.76
C GLY A 207 3.11 -5.57 -17.64
N VAL A 208 3.33 -4.58 -16.78
CA VAL A 208 2.48 -4.25 -15.63
C VAL A 208 2.52 -2.74 -15.40
N ARG A 209 1.40 -2.14 -14.96
CA ARG A 209 1.32 -0.76 -14.49
C ARG A 209 0.25 -0.59 -13.42
N PHE A 210 0.30 0.51 -12.69
CA PHE A 210 -0.87 1.03 -11.98
C PHE A 210 -1.59 2.06 -12.86
N ARG A 211 -2.91 2.17 -12.71
CA ARG A 211 -3.73 3.29 -13.18
C ARG A 211 -4.62 3.79 -12.05
N ILE A 212 -5.34 4.87 -12.31
CA ILE A 212 -6.45 5.31 -11.46
C ILE A 212 -7.77 4.83 -12.05
N LEU A 213 -8.60 4.25 -11.19
CA LEU A 213 -9.98 3.87 -11.49
C LEU A 213 -10.88 4.47 -10.40
N GLY A 214 -11.60 5.55 -10.74
CA GLY A 214 -12.30 6.36 -9.75
C GLY A 214 -11.34 6.99 -8.73
N ALA A 215 -11.47 6.60 -7.45
CA ALA A 215 -10.57 7.03 -6.37
C ALA A 215 -9.50 5.97 -6.00
N HIS A 216 -9.46 4.84 -6.73
CA HIS A 216 -8.68 3.66 -6.39
C HIS A 216 -7.42 3.55 -7.26
N LEU A 217 -6.33 3.07 -6.65
CA LEU A 217 -5.17 2.58 -7.37
C LEU A 217 -5.46 1.17 -7.88
N ASN A 218 -5.47 0.99 -9.21
CA ASN A 218 -5.85 -0.25 -9.87
C ASN A 218 -4.66 -0.83 -10.66
N LEU A 219 -4.41 -2.14 -10.57
CA LEU A 219 -3.36 -2.81 -11.34
C LEU A 219 -3.87 -3.11 -12.76
N ASN A 220 -3.03 -2.96 -13.78
CA ASN A 220 -3.28 -3.55 -15.11
C ASN A 220 -2.06 -4.35 -15.56
N ILE A 221 -2.31 -5.41 -16.29
CA ILE A 221 -1.27 -6.23 -16.91
C ILE A 221 -1.34 -6.07 -18.43
N ARG A 222 -0.18 -6.14 -19.08
CA ARG A 222 -0.07 -6.26 -20.53
C ARG A 222 0.24 -7.71 -20.86
N ALA A 223 -0.56 -8.27 -21.76
CA ALA A 223 -0.36 -9.61 -22.29
C ALA A 223 -0.02 -9.53 -23.79
N THR A 224 0.81 -10.47 -24.25
CA THR A 224 1.16 -10.65 -25.67
C THR A 224 0.94 -12.12 -26.03
N LYS A 225 0.40 -12.39 -27.21
CA LYS A 225 0.11 -13.77 -27.65
C LYS A 225 1.43 -14.51 -27.93
N LEU A 226 1.52 -15.77 -27.51
CA LEU A 226 2.66 -16.64 -27.84
C LEU A 226 2.27 -17.79 -28.77
N ASN A 227 3.22 -18.21 -29.59
CA ASN A 227 3.29 -19.55 -30.12
C ASN A 227 4.13 -20.40 -29.16
N PHE A 228 3.49 -21.35 -28.47
CA PHE A 228 4.13 -22.17 -27.44
C PHE A 228 5.24 -23.08 -27.99
N GLU A 229 5.00 -23.73 -29.14
CA GLU A 229 5.93 -24.68 -29.73
C GLU A 229 7.20 -23.98 -30.25
N THR A 230 7.04 -22.86 -30.96
CA THR A 230 8.17 -22.09 -31.49
C THR A 230 8.82 -21.17 -30.46
N GLY A 231 8.10 -20.82 -29.39
CA GLY A 231 8.57 -19.88 -28.37
C GLY A 231 8.57 -18.43 -28.84
N HIS A 232 7.80 -18.07 -29.87
CA HIS A 232 7.75 -16.71 -30.41
C HIS A 232 6.52 -15.92 -29.94
N LEU A 233 6.74 -14.66 -29.59
CA LEU A 233 5.69 -13.66 -29.36
C LEU A 233 5.18 -13.08 -30.69
N SER A 234 3.90 -12.71 -30.73
CA SER A 234 3.37 -11.80 -31.76
C SER A 234 3.68 -10.34 -31.44
N GLU A 235 3.47 -9.44 -32.41
CA GLU A 235 3.41 -8.01 -32.12
C GLU A 235 2.10 -7.62 -31.37
N ASP A 236 1.03 -8.39 -31.60
CA ASP A 236 -0.28 -8.19 -30.96
C ASP A 236 -0.18 -8.27 -29.42
N SER A 237 -0.56 -7.18 -28.76
CA SER A 237 -0.58 -7.06 -27.30
C SER A 237 -1.88 -6.42 -26.84
N MET A 238 -2.39 -6.82 -25.68
CA MET A 238 -3.56 -6.22 -25.03
C MET A 238 -3.26 -5.85 -23.59
N TRP A 239 -3.90 -4.79 -23.09
CA TRP A 239 -4.00 -4.53 -21.66
C TRP A 239 -5.21 -5.29 -21.10
N ILE A 240 -5.07 -5.82 -19.89
CA ILE A 240 -6.09 -6.54 -19.13
C ILE A 240 -6.18 -5.89 -17.76
N ASP A 241 -7.41 -5.65 -17.34
CA ASP A 241 -7.78 -4.98 -16.10
C ASP A 241 -9.11 -5.52 -15.55
N ASN A 242 -9.48 -5.01 -14.38
CA ASN A 242 -10.83 -5.12 -13.83
C ASN A 242 -11.37 -3.68 -13.68
N ASP A 243 -12.54 -3.42 -14.25
CA ASP A 243 -13.14 -2.08 -14.36
C ASP A 243 -14.30 -1.81 -13.39
N ASN A 244 -14.68 -2.73 -12.49
CA ASN A 244 -15.96 -2.69 -11.78
C ASN A 244 -16.35 -1.32 -11.14
N THR A 245 -15.70 -0.87 -10.06
CA THR A 245 -16.12 0.29 -9.22
C THR A 245 -17.52 0.17 -8.58
N ASP A 246 -17.85 1.15 -7.73
CA ASP A 246 -19.12 1.27 -7.01
C ASP A 246 -20.36 1.40 -7.93
N GLY A 247 -20.18 1.84 -9.18
CA GLY A 247 -21.26 2.01 -10.15
C GLY A 247 -21.59 0.77 -11.00
N SER A 248 -20.83 -0.32 -10.89
CA SER A 248 -21.05 -1.53 -11.70
C SER A 248 -22.18 -2.40 -11.17
N LYS A 249 -22.63 -3.33 -12.02
CA LYS A 249 -23.62 -4.37 -11.65
C LYS A 249 -23.14 -5.24 -10.48
N THR A 250 -21.84 -5.45 -10.37
CA THR A 250 -21.15 -6.15 -9.29
C THR A 250 -20.05 -5.23 -8.74
N PRO A 251 -20.35 -4.38 -7.74
CA PRO A 251 -19.34 -3.55 -7.11
C PRO A 251 -18.31 -4.35 -6.31
N ARG A 252 -17.08 -3.84 -6.23
CA ARG A 252 -16.01 -4.41 -5.42
C ARG A 252 -16.40 -4.46 -3.94
N SER A 253 -15.99 -5.51 -3.24
CA SER A 253 -16.22 -5.61 -1.79
C SER A 253 -15.04 -5.05 -0.97
N ARG A 254 -15.34 -4.31 0.10
CA ARG A 254 -14.33 -3.70 0.97
C ARG A 254 -13.73 -4.70 1.96
N LEU A 255 -12.43 -4.95 1.88
CA LEU A 255 -11.67 -5.58 2.96
C LEU A 255 -11.42 -4.55 4.07
N THR A 256 -11.88 -4.86 5.28
CA THR A 256 -11.86 -3.93 6.43
C THR A 256 -10.85 -4.36 7.49
N LEU A 257 -9.90 -3.50 7.80
CA LEU A 257 -8.88 -3.72 8.84
C LEU A 257 -9.46 -3.42 10.23
N ASN A 258 -9.74 -4.47 11.00
CA ASN A 258 -10.31 -4.35 12.34
C ASN A 258 -9.20 -4.15 13.40
N ARG A 259 -9.15 -2.95 14.00
CA ARG A 259 -8.18 -2.57 15.04
C ARG A 259 -6.71 -2.90 14.68
N PRO A 260 -6.20 -2.44 13.52
CA PRO A 260 -4.93 -2.91 12.98
C PRO A 260 -3.72 -2.44 13.79
N ASN A 261 -2.80 -3.35 14.12
CA ASN A 261 -1.46 -3.01 14.62
C ASN A 261 -0.40 -3.06 13.50
N LEU A 262 0.83 -2.65 13.78
CA LEU A 262 1.95 -2.87 12.87
C LEU A 262 2.12 -4.36 12.60
N PRO A 263 2.17 -4.81 11.32
CA PRO A 263 2.28 -6.23 11.00
C PRO A 263 3.63 -6.84 11.44
N THR A 264 4.65 -6.00 11.64
CA THR A 264 5.99 -6.40 12.09
C THR A 264 6.12 -6.62 13.61
N ARG A 265 5.10 -6.30 14.42
CA ARG A 265 5.11 -6.57 15.88
C ARG A 265 4.65 -7.97 16.26
N SER A 266 4.08 -8.73 15.32
CA SER A 266 3.60 -10.09 15.56
C SER A 266 4.42 -11.10 14.77
N LEU A 267 4.71 -12.24 15.39
CA LEU A 267 5.28 -13.41 14.71
C LEU A 267 4.19 -14.33 14.11
N ALA A 268 2.91 -13.97 14.26
CA ALA A 268 1.81 -14.73 13.67
C ALA A 268 1.91 -14.71 12.13
N ALA A 269 1.62 -15.86 11.51
CA ALA A 269 1.57 -15.95 10.06
C ALA A 269 0.50 -15.00 9.49
N LEU A 270 0.85 -14.32 8.39
CA LEU A 270 -0.05 -13.47 7.62
C LEU A 270 -0.35 -14.17 6.27
N PRO A 271 -1.38 -15.05 6.24
CA PRO A 271 -1.85 -15.66 4.99
C PRO A 271 -2.47 -14.60 4.07
N VAL A 272 -2.68 -14.95 2.80
CA VAL A 272 -3.51 -14.14 1.90
C VAL A 272 -4.97 -14.24 2.38
N ASP A 273 -5.54 -13.10 2.79
CA ASP A 273 -6.93 -12.97 3.27
C ASP A 273 -7.83 -12.21 2.28
N SER A 274 -7.24 -11.49 1.32
CA SER A 274 -7.95 -10.89 0.18
C SER A 274 -8.42 -11.90 -0.85
N LYS A 275 -9.51 -11.55 -1.54
CA LYS A 275 -10.00 -12.21 -2.76
C LYS A 275 -9.92 -11.24 -3.95
N HIS A 276 -10.03 -11.76 -5.17
CA HIS A 276 -10.27 -10.96 -6.38
C HIS A 276 -11.56 -10.13 -6.22
N ASP A 277 -11.63 -8.98 -6.91
CA ASP A 277 -12.75 -8.03 -6.85
C ASP A 277 -13.03 -7.45 -5.44
N GLN A 278 -11.94 -7.27 -4.69
CA GLN A 278 -11.95 -6.54 -3.42
C GLN A 278 -11.15 -5.25 -3.52
N PHE A 279 -11.33 -4.36 -2.55
CA PHE A 279 -10.43 -3.22 -2.33
C PHE A 279 -10.17 -3.04 -0.83
N LEU A 280 -9.07 -2.38 -0.49
CA LEU A 280 -8.83 -1.86 0.85
C LEU A 280 -8.47 -0.38 0.79
N GLU A 281 -8.66 0.31 1.91
CA GLU A 281 -8.13 1.67 2.11
C GLU A 281 -6.89 1.60 3.00
N PHE A 282 -5.83 2.31 2.60
CA PHE A 282 -4.78 2.68 3.54
C PHE A 282 -5.39 3.54 4.66
N THR A 283 -5.08 3.20 5.91
CA THR A 283 -5.63 3.84 7.11
C THR A 283 -4.56 3.93 8.19
N HIS A 284 -4.88 4.51 9.34
CA HIS A 284 -3.99 4.55 10.49
C HIS A 284 -4.05 3.25 11.30
N SER A 285 -2.98 2.97 12.03
CA SER A 285 -2.93 1.97 13.09
C SER A 285 -3.93 2.28 14.23
N ASP A 286 -4.26 1.28 15.03
CA ASP A 286 -5.18 1.40 16.16
C ASP A 286 -4.67 2.40 17.21
N PHE A 287 -5.57 3.24 17.75
CA PHE A 287 -5.21 4.25 18.75
C PHE A 287 -4.63 3.61 20.02
N ASP A 288 -5.25 2.56 20.56
CA ASP A 288 -4.75 1.93 21.79
C ASP A 288 -3.38 1.26 21.57
N LYS A 289 -3.18 0.61 20.42
CA LYS A 289 -1.95 -0.16 20.14
C LYS A 289 -0.76 0.70 19.68
N ASP A 290 -1.01 1.83 19.01
CA ASP A 290 0.06 2.61 18.36
C ASP A 290 -0.16 4.14 18.35
N ALA A 291 -1.22 4.64 18.98
CA ALA A 291 -1.66 6.04 18.92
C ALA A 291 -1.93 6.56 17.50
N ALA A 292 -2.34 5.67 16.57
CA ALA A 292 -2.69 6.00 15.18
C ALA A 292 -1.58 6.71 14.37
N GLN A 293 -0.33 6.31 14.60
CA GLN A 293 0.85 6.97 14.01
C GLN A 293 1.43 6.28 12.78
N SER A 294 1.01 5.05 12.48
CA SER A 294 1.54 4.26 11.36
C SER A 294 0.47 4.08 10.30
N THR A 295 0.78 4.35 9.04
CA THR A 295 -0.10 3.99 7.92
C THR A 295 -0.02 2.48 7.68
N VAL A 296 -1.18 1.84 7.57
CA VAL A 296 -1.37 0.40 7.31
C VAL A 296 -2.38 0.19 6.17
N PRO A 297 -2.28 -0.87 5.37
CA PRO A 297 -1.26 -1.93 5.39
C PRO A 297 0.13 -1.42 5.03
N PHE A 298 1.16 -2.20 5.41
CA PHE A 298 2.51 -1.96 4.90
C PHE A 298 2.62 -2.45 3.45
N ILE A 299 3.61 -1.97 2.71
CA ILE A 299 3.82 -2.35 1.31
C ILE A 299 4.96 -3.37 1.25
N ASP A 300 4.69 -4.54 0.69
CA ASP A 300 5.68 -5.58 0.43
C ASP A 300 6.51 -5.19 -0.80
N VAL A 301 7.82 -5.08 -0.61
CA VAL A 301 8.82 -4.71 -1.63
C VAL A 301 9.71 -5.88 -2.01
N GLN A 302 9.42 -7.10 -1.53
CA GLN A 302 10.20 -8.29 -1.86
C GLN A 302 10.08 -8.63 -3.35
N PRO A 303 11.15 -9.14 -3.99
CA PRO A 303 11.09 -9.61 -5.37
C PRO A 303 10.25 -10.87 -5.49
N LEU A 304 9.39 -10.90 -6.50
CA LEU A 304 8.62 -12.08 -6.89
C LEU A 304 9.12 -12.56 -8.24
N GLU A 305 9.71 -13.74 -8.25
CA GLU A 305 10.17 -14.47 -9.44
C GLU A 305 10.01 -15.98 -9.20
N PRO A 306 9.70 -16.80 -10.22
CA PRO A 306 9.61 -18.25 -10.08
C PRO A 306 10.91 -18.86 -9.57
N TYR A 307 10.83 -19.72 -8.56
CA TYR A 307 12.01 -20.38 -8.01
C TYR A 307 12.61 -21.41 -8.99
N GLY A 308 13.87 -21.23 -9.37
CA GLY A 308 14.62 -22.15 -10.22
C GLY A 308 14.67 -21.72 -11.69
N ARG A 309 13.99 -22.45 -12.58
CA ARG A 309 14.01 -22.15 -14.03
C ARG A 309 12.95 -21.11 -14.39
N GLY A 310 13.29 -20.22 -15.32
CA GLY A 310 12.34 -19.27 -15.88
C GLY A 310 11.17 -19.98 -16.56
N VAL A 311 9.96 -19.65 -16.11
CA VAL A 311 8.69 -20.03 -16.75
C VAL A 311 7.98 -18.76 -17.22
N PRO A 312 7.18 -18.81 -18.30
CA PRO A 312 6.34 -17.70 -18.68
C PRO A 312 5.30 -17.45 -17.59
N LEU A 313 4.95 -16.19 -17.41
CA LEU A 313 3.91 -15.77 -16.49
C LEU A 313 2.63 -15.51 -17.30
N SER A 314 1.49 -15.97 -16.80
CA SER A 314 0.17 -15.73 -17.40
C SER A 314 -0.49 -14.46 -16.86
N GLY A 315 -0.03 -13.94 -15.72
CA GLY A 315 -0.70 -12.83 -15.07
C GLY A 315 0.03 -12.28 -13.85
N ALA A 316 -0.55 -11.22 -13.28
CA ALA A 316 -0.11 -10.61 -12.04
C ALA A 316 -1.33 -10.11 -11.25
N GLY A 317 -1.15 -9.85 -9.95
CA GLY A 317 -2.22 -9.32 -9.11
C GLY A 317 -1.73 -8.50 -7.93
N VAL A 318 -2.68 -7.99 -7.16
CA VAL A 318 -2.45 -7.34 -5.86
C VAL A 318 -3.24 -8.11 -4.81
N SER A 319 -2.59 -8.44 -3.71
CA SER A 319 -3.19 -9.17 -2.59
C SER A 319 -2.91 -8.48 -1.27
N HIS A 320 -3.81 -8.66 -0.31
CA HIS A 320 -3.55 -8.39 1.10
C HIS A 320 -3.15 -9.67 1.82
N ARG A 321 -2.19 -9.54 2.72
CA ARG A 321 -1.73 -10.60 3.63
C ARG A 321 -1.94 -10.14 5.05
N GLY A 322 -2.98 -10.66 5.69
CA GLY A 322 -3.53 -10.14 6.94
C GLY A 322 -3.87 -11.19 7.98
N ALA A 323 -4.18 -10.68 9.18
CA ALA A 323 -4.75 -11.44 10.30
C ALA A 323 -5.50 -10.46 11.21
N VAL A 324 -6.45 -10.97 12.01
CA VAL A 324 -7.27 -10.14 12.91
C VAL A 324 -6.39 -9.30 13.85
N GLY A 325 -6.62 -7.99 13.88
CA GLY A 325 -5.85 -7.06 14.72
C GLY A 325 -4.45 -6.71 14.20
N SER A 326 -4.06 -7.20 13.02
CA SER A 326 -2.88 -6.77 12.25
C SER A 326 -3.29 -5.84 11.12
N GLY A 327 -2.43 -4.89 10.77
CA GLY A 327 -2.57 -4.04 9.60
C GLY A 327 -2.18 -4.72 8.28
N GLY A 328 -1.48 -5.86 8.34
CA GLY A 328 -1.12 -6.66 7.18
C GLY A 328 -0.16 -6.00 6.19
N PHE A 329 0.07 -6.70 5.07
CA PHE A 329 0.87 -6.24 3.94
C PHE A 329 0.05 -6.26 2.65
N VAL A 330 0.18 -5.22 1.83
CA VAL A 330 -0.17 -5.25 0.40
C VAL A 330 1.03 -5.80 -0.36
N ALA A 331 0.83 -6.90 -1.07
CA ALA A 331 1.85 -7.58 -1.84
C ALA A 331 1.39 -7.81 -3.28
N LEU A 332 2.33 -7.70 -4.22
CA LEU A 332 2.12 -8.16 -5.59
C LEU A 332 1.94 -9.69 -5.61
N LYS A 333 1.39 -10.21 -6.71
CA LYS A 333 1.18 -11.63 -6.97
C LYS A 333 1.56 -11.95 -8.41
N LEU A 334 2.03 -13.17 -8.65
CA LEU A 334 2.31 -13.69 -9.99
C LEU A 334 1.54 -14.97 -10.25
N PHE A 335 1.17 -15.16 -11.52
CA PHE A 335 0.55 -16.38 -12.02
C PHE A 335 1.47 -17.02 -13.05
N THR A 336 1.80 -18.29 -12.87
CA THR A 336 2.56 -19.08 -13.85
C THR A 336 1.67 -19.46 -15.03
N TYR A 337 2.26 -19.60 -16.21
CA TYR A 337 1.56 -20.08 -17.39
C TYR A 337 1.08 -21.53 -17.21
N ASP A 338 -0.12 -21.86 -17.70
CA ASP A 338 -0.65 -23.21 -17.65
C ASP A 338 -0.13 -24.04 -18.85
N TYR A 339 0.63 -25.07 -18.53
CA TYR A 339 1.21 -26.00 -19.50
C TYR A 339 0.29 -27.19 -19.82
N ALA A 340 -0.78 -27.43 -19.06
CA ALA A 340 -1.63 -28.62 -19.20
C ALA A 340 -2.15 -28.85 -20.64
N PRO A 341 -2.56 -27.81 -21.42
CA PRO A 341 -3.01 -28.01 -22.80
C PRO A 341 -1.93 -28.54 -23.76
N TYR A 342 -0.64 -28.44 -23.41
CA TYR A 342 0.49 -28.82 -24.25
C TYR A 342 1.13 -30.15 -23.84
N VAL A 343 0.75 -30.71 -22.68
CA VAL A 343 1.27 -31.99 -22.18
C VAL A 343 0.53 -33.15 -22.87
N ARG A 344 1.15 -33.74 -23.89
CA ARG A 344 0.65 -35.00 -24.48
C ARG A 344 0.88 -36.16 -23.52
N VAL A 345 -0.18 -36.65 -22.90
CA VAL A 345 -0.15 -37.90 -22.14
C VAL A 345 0.25 -39.05 -23.08
N ARG A 346 1.40 -39.67 -22.83
CA ARG A 346 1.72 -40.95 -23.47
C ARG A 346 0.74 -41.99 -22.94
N GLN A 347 -0.16 -42.48 -23.78
CA GLN A 347 -0.91 -43.69 -23.47
C GLN A 347 0.10 -44.81 -23.17
N PRO A 348 -0.11 -45.61 -22.10
CA PRO A 348 0.76 -46.73 -21.82
C PRO A 348 0.78 -47.67 -23.03
N ARG A 349 1.97 -48.13 -23.44
CA ARG A 349 2.11 -49.11 -24.53
C ARG A 349 1.25 -50.32 -24.19
N ASN A 350 0.25 -50.61 -25.02
CA ASN A 350 -0.56 -51.81 -24.86
C ASN A 350 0.39 -53.04 -25.01
N PRO A 351 0.57 -53.88 -23.98
CA PRO A 351 1.52 -55.00 -24.02
C PRO A 351 1.24 -56.00 -25.14
N TYR A 352 0.03 -55.99 -25.69
CA TYR A 352 -0.47 -56.90 -26.71
C TYR A 352 -0.43 -56.30 -28.13
N SER A 353 0.37 -55.26 -28.35
CA SER A 353 0.59 -54.68 -29.69
C SER A 353 1.54 -55.58 -30.48
N PRO A 354 1.14 -56.22 -31.59
CA PRO A 354 2.07 -56.98 -32.41
C PRO A 354 3.12 -56.05 -32.99
N GLN A 355 4.40 -56.43 -32.91
CA GLN A 355 5.46 -55.74 -33.63
C GLN A 355 5.45 -56.20 -35.10
N PRO A 356 5.59 -55.29 -36.07
CA PRO A 356 5.79 -55.62 -37.48
C PRO A 356 7.20 -56.15 -37.76
#